data_AF-A0A9D8LF75-F1
#
_entry.id   AF-A0A9D8LF75-F1
#
_cell.length_a   1.000
_cell.length_b   1.000
_cell.length_c   1.000
_cell.angle_alpha   90.00
_cell.angle_beta   90.00
_cell.angle_gamma   90.00
#
_symmetry.space_group_name_H-M   'P 1'
#
loop_
_entity.id
_entity.type
_entity.pdbx_description
1 polymer ?
#
loop_
_entity_poly.entity_id
_entity_poly.type
_entity_poly.pdbx_seq_one_letter_code
_entity_poly.pdbx_strand_id
1 'polypeptide(L)' 'KLTRRYENVHNYTDLPKITLDQIQHFFEHYKDLEPGKWVKFTGWGDAAKAKELILEAVERAKKAKAKA' A
#
# COMPACT_ATOMS: atom_id res chain seq x y z
N LYS A 1 9.30 -9.60 19.96
CA LYS A 1 8.02 -10.35 19.88
C LYS A 1 7.05 -9.56 19.00
N LEU A 2 6.27 -10.24 18.16
CA LEU A 2 5.21 -9.61 17.38
C LEU A 2 3.92 -9.51 18.20
N THR A 3 3.07 -8.52 17.90
CA THR A 3 1.77 -8.35 18.56
C THR A 3 0.75 -9.34 18.01
N ARG A 4 -0.14 -9.84 18.90
CA ARG A 4 -1.25 -10.72 18.54
C ARG A 4 -2.48 -9.97 17.98
N ARG A 5 -2.46 -8.63 18.03
CA ARG A 5 -3.60 -7.76 17.64
C ARG A 5 -4.11 -8.00 16.23
N TYR A 6 -3.25 -8.47 15.33
CA TYR A 6 -3.54 -8.63 13.90
C TYR A 6 -3.62 -10.09 13.44
N GLU A 7 -3.71 -11.05 14.37
CA GLU A 7 -3.77 -12.49 14.03
C GLU A 7 -4.92 -12.84 13.07
N ASN A 8 -6.03 -12.11 13.15
CA ASN A 8 -7.21 -12.36 12.32
C ASN A 8 -7.33 -11.41 11.11
N VAL A 9 -6.32 -10.56 10.85
CA VAL A 9 -6.33 -9.65 9.71
C VAL A 9 -5.61 -10.32 8.54
N HIS A 10 -6.38 -10.81 7.59
CA HIS A 10 -5.89 -11.52 6.41
C HIS A 10 -5.96 -10.64 5.15
N ASN A 11 -6.89 -9.69 5.13
CA ASN A 11 -7.09 -8.74 4.04
C ASN A 11 -7.37 -7.33 4.59
N TYR A 12 -7.23 -6.30 3.75
CA TYR A 12 -7.49 -4.92 4.17
C TYR A 12 -8.95 -4.72 4.61
N THR A 13 -9.87 -5.52 4.08
CA THR A 13 -11.29 -5.53 4.43
C THR A 13 -11.59 -6.03 5.84
N ASP A 14 -10.63 -6.69 6.49
CA ASP A 14 -10.77 -7.13 7.89
C ASP A 14 -10.47 -5.99 8.88
N LEU A 15 -9.98 -4.85 8.39
CA LEU A 15 -9.78 -3.64 9.19
C LEU A 15 -11.10 -2.86 9.31
N PRO A 16 -11.26 -2.07 10.39
CA PRO A 16 -12.37 -1.14 10.49
C PRO A 16 -12.39 -0.18 9.29
N LYS A 17 -13.57 0.03 8.69
CA LYS A 17 -13.73 0.91 7.52
C LYS A 17 -13.11 2.30 7.73
N ILE A 18 -13.29 2.88 8.92
CA ILE A 18 -12.73 4.20 9.25
C ILE A 18 -11.20 4.26 9.11
N THR A 19 -10.50 3.15 9.36
CA THR A 19 -9.04 3.08 9.17
C THR A 19 -8.69 3.18 7.70
N LEU A 20 -9.44 2.50 6.82
CA LEU A 20 -9.23 2.57 5.38
C LEU A 20 -9.55 3.98 4.85
N ASP A 21 -10.66 4.56 5.30
CA ASP A 21 -11.08 5.91 4.91
C ASP A 21 -10.04 6.97 5.32
N GLN A 22 -9.48 6.85 6.54
CA GLN A 22 -8.42 7.74 7.02
C GLN A 22 -7.14 7.65 6.18
N ILE A 23 -6.72 6.44 5.80
CA ILE A 23 -5.54 6.25 4.96
C ILE A 23 -5.78 6.82 3.56
N GLN A 24 -6.95 6.55 2.96
CA GLN A 24 -7.31 7.10 1.66
C GLN A 24 -7.32 8.63 1.69
N HIS A 25 -8.04 9.23 2.65
CA HIS A 25 -8.14 10.68 2.81
C HIS A 25 -6.76 11.33 2.95
N PHE A 26 -5.87 10.74 3.75
CA PHE A 26 -4.50 11.25 3.87
C PHE A 26 -3.81 11.34 2.50
N PHE A 27 -3.83 10.27 1.70
CA PHE A 27 -3.14 10.26 0.41
C PHE A 27 -3.80 11.13 -0.66
N GLU A 28 -5.11 11.34 -0.58
CA GLU A 28 -5.81 12.26 -1.48
C GLU A 28 -5.43 13.71 -1.21
N HIS A 29 -5.13 14.08 0.05
CA HIS A 29 -4.96 15.48 0.45
C HIS A 29 -3.54 15.90 0.85
N TYR A 30 -2.61 14.98 1.15
CA TYR A 30 -1.30 15.36 1.71
C TYR A 30 -0.44 16.25 0.79
N LYS A 31 -0.82 16.37 -0.49
CA LYS A 31 -0.13 17.15 -1.51
C LYS A 31 -0.90 18.40 -1.97
N ASP A 32 -2.03 18.73 -1.34
CA ASP A 32 -2.90 19.82 -1.80
C ASP A 32 -2.19 21.19 -1.88
N LEU A 33 -1.12 21.38 -1.10
CA LEU A 33 -0.32 22.60 -1.07
C LEU A 33 0.98 22.51 -1.88
N GLU A 34 1.20 21.44 -2.64
CA GLU A 34 2.36 21.26 -3.52
C GLU A 34 1.99 21.59 -4.97
N PRO A 35 2.38 22.76 -5.52
CA PRO A 35 1.94 23.19 -6.85
C PRO A 35 2.28 22.16 -7.94
N GLY A 36 1.28 21.81 -8.74
CA GLY A 36 1.42 20.86 -9.84
C GLY A 36 1.47 19.39 -9.43
N LYS A 37 1.34 19.07 -8.14
CA LYS A 37 1.23 17.68 -7.66
C LYS A 37 -0.20 17.34 -7.28
N TRP A 38 -0.59 16.12 -7.61
CA TRP A 38 -1.90 15.57 -7.28
C TRP A 38 -1.78 14.05 -7.18
N VAL A 39 -2.78 13.43 -6.57
CA VAL A 39 -2.89 11.98 -6.45
C VAL A 39 -4.22 11.54 -7.00
N LYS A 40 -4.22 10.43 -7.74
CA LYS A 40 -5.43 9.71 -8.12
C LYS A 40 -5.56 8.47 -7.26
N PHE A 41 -6.59 8.39 -6.44
CA PHE A 41 -6.97 7.13 -5.82
C PHE A 41 -7.68 6.23 -6.84
N THR A 42 -7.22 4.99 -6.99
CA THR A 42 -7.77 4.03 -7.95
C THR A 42 -8.44 2.83 -7.30
N GLY A 43 -8.35 2.70 -5.97
CA GLY A 43 -8.92 1.61 -5.20
C GLY A 43 -7.90 0.89 -4.32
N TRP A 44 -8.43 -0.01 -3.49
CA TRP A 44 -7.63 -0.88 -2.64
C TRP A 44 -7.36 -2.21 -3.36
N GLY A 45 -6.09 -2.63 -3.40
CA GLY A 45 -5.71 -3.98 -3.80
C GLY A 45 -5.82 -4.96 -2.62
N ASP A 46 -6.21 -6.20 -2.89
CA ASP A 46 -6.28 -7.24 -1.87
C ASP A 46 -4.89 -7.77 -1.46
N ALA A 47 -4.88 -8.64 -0.45
CA ALA A 47 -3.65 -9.26 0.04
C ALA A 47 -2.90 -10.06 -1.04
N ALA A 48 -3.58 -10.66 -2.01
CA ALA A 48 -2.95 -11.40 -3.09
C ALA A 48 -2.21 -10.45 -4.05
N LYS A 49 -2.86 -9.37 -4.46
CA LYS A 49 -2.25 -8.33 -5.30
C LYS A 49 -1.07 -7.66 -4.61
N ALA A 50 -1.16 -7.40 -3.30
CA ALA A 50 -0.05 -6.87 -2.54
C ALA A 50 1.17 -7.81 -2.56
N LYS A 51 0.97 -9.12 -2.36
CA LYS A 51 2.05 -10.13 -2.41
C LYS A 51 2.68 -10.21 -3.81
N GLU A 52 1.87 -10.19 -4.86
CA GLU A 52 2.34 -10.16 -6.26
C GLU A 52 3.28 -8.97 -6.48
N LEU A 53 2.86 -7.75 -6.12
CA LEU A 53 3.64 -6.53 -6.29
C LEU A 53 4.97 -6.55 -5.51
N ILE A 54 4.99 -7.15 -4.31
CA ILE A 54 6.22 -7.34 -3.52
C ILE A 54 7.20 -8.23 -4.28
N LEU A 55 6.75 -9.38 -4.77
CA LEU A 55 7.61 -10.32 -5.51
C LEU A 55 8.14 -9.68 -6.80
N GLU A 56 7.29 -8.98 -7.56
CA GLU A 56 7.72 -8.24 -8.74
C GLU A 56 8.79 -7.19 -8.41
N ALA A 57 8.63 -6.45 -7.31
CA ALA A 57 9.59 -5.44 -6.88
C ALA A 57 10.95 -6.07 -6.52
N VAL A 58 10.95 -7.22 -5.84
CA VAL A 58 12.16 -8.00 -5.53
C VAL A 58 12.87 -8.42 -6.82
N GLU A 59 12.13 -8.94 -7.80
CA GLU A 59 12.71 -9.36 -9.08
C GLU A 59 13.25 -8.17 -9.90
N ARG A 60 12.53 -7.05 -9.93
CA ARG A 60 13.02 -5.80 -10.54
C ARG A 60 14.33 -5.34 -9.89
N ALA A 61 14.41 -5.38 -8.56
CA ALA A 61 15.61 -4.98 -7.83
C ALA A 61 16.81 -5.90 -8.12
N LYS A 62 16.61 -7.22 -8.19
CA LYS A 62 17.66 -8.18 -8.57
C LYS A 62 18.19 -7.90 -9.99
N LYS A 63 17.28 -7.69 -10.96
CA LYS A 63 17.65 -7.35 -12.33
C LYS A 63 18.40 -6.02 -12.44
N ALA A 64 18.00 -5.02 -11.66
CA ALA A 64 18.70 -3.73 -11.62
C ALA A 64 20.13 -3.88 -11.07
N LYS A 65 20.32 -4.69 -10.02
CA LYS A 65 21.65 -4.98 -9.47
C LYS A 65 22.53 -5.78 -10.43
N ALA A 66 21.98 -6.73 -11.19
CA ALA A 66 22.75 -7.52 -12.15
C ALA A 66 23.19 -6.73 -13.39
N LYS A 67 22.57 -5.57 -13.64
CA LYS A 67 22.92 -4.66 -14.74
C LYS A 67 23.90 -3.55 -14.33
N ALA A 68 24.14 -3.39 -13.03
CA ALA A 68 25.11 -2.44 -12.47
C ALA A 68 26.46 -3.14 -12.30
#